data_AF-A0A4Q0XME7-F1
#
_entry.id   AF-A0A4Q0XME7-F1
#
_cell.length_a   1.000
_cell.length_b   1.000
_cell.length_c   1.000
_cell.angle_alpha   90.00
_cell.angle_beta   90.00
_cell.angle_gamma   90.00
#
_symmetry.space_group_name_H-M   'P 1'
#
loop_
_entity.id
_entity.type
_entity.pdbx_description
1 polymer ?
#
loop_
_entity_poly.entity_id
_entity_poly.type
_entity_poly.pdbx_seq_one_letter_code
_entity_poly.pdbx_strand_id
1 'polypeptide(L)' 'MAFNPDEFFSTITVGDIISKFKHLKTIDFKEVSLNTELIKLNYEVVSKEYTDFEFSDIEQYARFEIDEIV' A
#
# COMPACT_ATOMS: atom_id res chain seq x y z
N MET A 1 25.87 -15.39 -9.71
CA MET A 1 24.68 -14.50 -9.78
C MET A 1 25.13 -13.20 -10.45
N ALA A 2 24.49 -12.79 -11.54
CA ALA A 2 24.69 -11.46 -12.09
C ALA A 2 23.92 -10.45 -11.22
N PHE A 3 24.54 -9.33 -10.90
CA PHE A 3 23.88 -8.20 -10.25
C PHE A 3 22.89 -7.61 -11.27
N ASN A 4 21.58 -7.69 -11.01
CA ASN A 4 20.55 -7.16 -11.87
C ASN A 4 20.04 -5.85 -11.25
N PRO A 5 20.46 -4.67 -11.74
CA PRO A 5 20.10 -3.39 -11.13
C PRO A 5 18.60 -3.10 -11.19
N ASP A 6 17.85 -3.78 -12.06
CA ASP A 6 16.39 -3.74 -12.15
C ASP A 6 15.67 -4.54 -11.04
N GLU A 7 16.35 -5.45 -10.33
CA GLU A 7 15.73 -6.18 -9.21
C GLU A 7 15.67 -5.37 -7.91
N PHE A 8 16.35 -4.21 -7.85
CA PHE A 8 16.49 -3.45 -6.61
C PHE A 8 15.31 -2.50 -6.30
N PHE A 9 14.42 -2.27 -7.27
CA PHE A 9 13.25 -1.41 -7.11
C PHE A 9 12.00 -2.14 -7.60
N SER A 10 11.67 -3.27 -6.98
CA SER A 10 10.29 -3.77 -7.09
C SER A 10 9.40 -2.83 -6.29
N THR A 11 8.90 -1.77 -6.93
CA THR A 11 7.95 -0.88 -6.27
C THR A 11 6.69 -1.68 -5.99
N ILE A 12 6.45 -1.98 -4.72
CA ILE A 12 5.26 -2.69 -4.27
C ILE A 12 4.11 -1.69 -4.32
N THR A 13 2.93 -2.13 -4.76
CA THR A 13 1.73 -1.30 -4.68
C THR A 13 0.76 -1.85 -3.65
N VAL A 14 -0.20 -1.03 -3.22
CA VAL A 14 -1.35 -1.50 -2.43
C VAL A 14 -2.02 -2.69 -3.13
N GLY A 15 -2.12 -2.65 -4.47
CA GLY A 15 -2.66 -3.72 -5.31
C GLY A 15 -1.99 -5.09 -5.12
N ASP A 16 -0.68 -5.11 -4.85
CA ASP A 16 0.08 -6.34 -4.64
C ASP A 16 -0.19 -6.97 -3.27
N ILE A 17 -0.53 -6.15 -2.27
CA ILE A 17 -0.74 -6.62 -0.89
C ILE A 17 -2.21 -6.82 -0.52
N ILE A 18 -3.17 -6.19 -1.21
CA ILE A 18 -4.61 -6.34 -0.92
C ILE A 18 -5.08 -7.79 -0.98
N SER A 19 -4.48 -8.60 -1.84
CA SER A 19 -4.80 -10.03 -1.95
C SER A 19 -4.31 -10.82 -0.73
N LYS A 20 -3.24 -10.35 -0.08
CA LYS A 20 -2.69 -10.93 1.15
C LYS A 20 -3.51 -10.51 2.38
N PHE A 21 -4.05 -9.28 2.38
CA PHE A 21 -4.72 -8.68 3.53
C PHE A 21 -6.22 -8.45 3.27
N LYS A 22 -7.02 -9.52 3.36
CA LYS A 22 -8.47 -9.45 3.13
C LYS A 22 -9.22 -8.48 4.04
N HIS A 23 -8.70 -8.20 5.24
CA HIS A 23 -9.33 -7.26 6.18
C HIS A 23 -9.35 -5.83 5.64
N LEU A 24 -8.36 -5.43 4.82
CA LEU A 24 -8.34 -4.12 4.18
C LEU A 24 -9.55 -3.92 3.26
N LYS A 25 -10.08 -4.99 2.64
CA LYS A 25 -11.30 -4.90 1.81
C LYS A 25 -12.59 -4.65 2.60
N THR A 26 -12.53 -4.72 3.92
CA THR A 26 -13.70 -4.55 4.80
C THR A 26 -13.68 -3.25 5.60
N ILE A 27 -12.62 -2.45 5.44
CA ILE A 27 -12.42 -1.18 6.15
C ILE A 27 -12.95 -0.05 5.27
N ASP A 28 -13.66 0.91 5.87
CA ASP A 28 -13.98 2.17 5.21
C ASP A 28 -12.83 3.17 5.40
N PHE A 29 -12.07 3.40 4.34
CA PHE A 29 -10.92 4.30 4.39
C PHE A 29 -11.28 5.79 4.43
N LYS A 30 -12.56 6.14 4.35
CA LYS A 30 -13.02 7.51 4.67
C LYS A 30 -13.08 7.78 6.16
N GLU A 31 -13.18 6.73 6.97
CA GLU A 31 -13.19 6.84 8.44
C GLU A 31 -11.84 6.42 9.03
N VAL A 32 -11.10 5.55 8.34
CA VAL A 32 -9.81 5.00 8.78
C VAL A 32 -8.70 5.35 7.81
N SER A 33 -7.58 5.88 8.32
CA SER A 33 -6.41 6.19 7.49
C SER A 33 -5.78 4.90 6.94
N LEU A 34 -5.67 4.81 5.61
CA LEU A 34 -5.01 3.68 4.96
C LEU A 34 -3.56 3.56 5.42
N ASN A 35 -2.82 4.67 5.43
CA ASN A 35 -1.43 4.68 5.86
C ASN A 35 -1.27 4.16 7.30
N THR A 36 -2.20 4.49 8.20
CA THR A 36 -2.18 3.97 9.58
C THR A 36 -2.37 2.45 9.62
N GLU A 37 -3.27 1.89 8.81
CA GLU A 37 -3.46 0.44 8.73
C GLU A 37 -2.25 -0.25 8.08
N LEU A 38 -1.67 0.37 7.04
CA LEU A 38 -0.45 -0.14 6.41
C LEU A 38 0.72 -0.16 7.38
N ILE A 39 0.90 0.87 8.21
CA ILE A 39 1.99 0.92 9.20
C ILE A 39 1.90 -0.26 10.17
N LYS A 40 0.69 -0.67 10.56
CA LYS A 40 0.49 -1.87 11.41
C LYS A 40 0.89 -3.17 10.72
N LEU A 41 0.89 -3.17 9.39
CA LEU A 41 1.31 -4.27 8.54
C LEU A 41 2.79 -4.14 8.13
N ASN A 42 3.53 -3.19 8.69
CA ASN A 42 4.89 -2.82 8.32
C ASN A 42 5.00 -2.31 6.87
N TYR A 43 4.00 -1.58 6.40
CA TYR A 43 4.02 -0.89 5.12
C TYR A 43 3.75 0.62 5.29
N GLU A 44 4.29 1.45 4.43
CA GLU A 44 3.95 2.88 4.37
C GLU A 44 3.61 3.29 2.94
N VAL A 45 2.67 4.23 2.78
CA VAL A 45 2.39 4.81 1.46
C VAL A 45 3.47 5.83 1.10
N VAL A 46 4.18 5.59 0.00
CA VAL A 46 5.24 6.48 -0.50
C VAL A 46 4.80 7.34 -1.68
N SER A 47 3.64 7.03 -2.28
CA SER A 47 3.07 7.86 -3.34
C SER A 47 2.74 9.26 -2.87
N LYS A 48 3.31 10.27 -3.53
CA LYS A 48 3.07 11.69 -3.24
C LYS A 48 1.63 12.15 -3.51
N GLU A 49 0.92 11.43 -4.37
CA GLU A 49 -0.48 11.70 -4.72
C GLU A 49 -1.46 11.09 -3.71
N TYR A 50 -0.95 10.37 -2.70
CA TYR A 50 -1.79 9.78 -1.67
C TYR A 50 -2.41 10.86 -0.79
N THR A 51 -3.73 10.77 -0.61
CA THR A 51 -4.50 11.57 0.33
C THR A 51 -5.28 10.65 1.25
N ASP A 52 -5.09 10.80 2.56
CA ASP A 52 -5.91 10.12 3.57
C ASP A 52 -7.38 10.46 3.40
N PHE A 53 -8.26 9.48 3.61
CA PHE A 53 -9.72 9.63 3.55
C PHE A 53 -10.31 10.01 2.18
N GLU A 54 -9.50 9.92 1.11
CA GLU A 54 -9.94 10.21 -0.26
C GLU A 54 -10.94 9.17 -0.81
N PHE A 55 -10.67 7.88 -0.59
CA PHE A 55 -11.52 6.79 -1.04
C PHE A 55 -12.01 5.95 0.13
N SER A 56 -13.17 5.30 -0.03
CA SER A 56 -13.70 4.36 0.96
C SER A 56 -13.16 2.94 0.74
N ASP A 57 -12.81 2.60 -0.49
CA ASP A 57 -12.45 1.23 -0.89
C ASP A 57 -10.95 1.12 -1.20
N ILE A 58 -10.31 0.06 -0.70
CA ILE A 58 -8.88 -0.21 -0.88
C ILE A 58 -8.49 -0.42 -2.35
N GLU A 59 -9.38 -0.91 -3.20
CA GLU A 59 -9.12 -1.14 -4.62
C GLU A 59 -8.93 0.19 -5.37
N GLN A 60 -9.52 1.29 -4.88
CA GLN A 60 -9.24 2.62 -5.41
C GLN A 60 -7.83 3.10 -5.05
N TYR A 61 -7.27 2.58 -3.95
CA TYR A 61 -5.89 2.81 -3.54
C TYR A 61 -4.89 1.85 -4.21
N ALA A 62 -5.33 0.87 -4.99
CA ALA A 62 -4.47 -0.20 -5.54
C ALA A 62 -3.27 0.31 -6.35
N ARG A 63 -3.38 1.50 -6.97
CA ARG A 63 -2.32 2.12 -7.77
C ARG A 63 -1.21 2.80 -6.94
N PHE A 64 -1.45 3.04 -5.65
CA PHE A 64 -0.48 3.75 -4.83
C PHE A 64 0.66 2.81 -4.46
N GLU A 65 1.86 3.36 -4.59
CA GLU A 65 3.13 2.75 -4.24
C GLU A 65 3.28 2.77 -2.71
N ILE A 66 3.72 1.64 -2.20
CA ILE A 66 4.01 1.43 -0.79
C ILE A 66 5.43 0.89 -0.64
N ASP A 67 6.00 1.11 0.53
CA ASP A 67 7.29 0.56 0.91
C ASP A 67 7.17 -0.27 2.19
N GLU A 68 8.05 -1.25 2.36
CA GLU A 68 8.09 -2.09 3.56
C GLU A 68 8.99 -1.45 4.63
N ILE A 69 8.45 -1.28 5.83
CA ILE A 69 9.15 -0.72 6.98
C ILE A 69 9.96 -1.85 7.64
N VAL A 70 11.29 -1.75 7.63
CA VAL A 70 12.24 -2.72 8.22
C VAL A 70 12.69 -2.30 9.61
#